data_AF-A0A399ES65-F1
#
_entry.id   AF-A0A399ES65-F1
#
_cell.length_a   1.000
_cell.length_b   1.000
_cell.length_c   1.000
_cell.angle_alpha   90.00
_cell.angle_beta   90.00
_cell.angle_gamma   90.00
#
_symmetry.space_group_name_H-M   'P 1'
#
loop_
_entity.id
_entity.type
_entity.pdbx_description
1 polymer ?
#
loop_
_entity_poly.entity_id
_entity_poly.type
_entity_poly.pdbx_seq_one_letter_code
_entity_poly.pdbx_strand_id
1 'polypeptide(L)'
;MPLLQVPRPLCLGEGQLVDLGAFWDQPLFRGLLLLGTLEGAQLQQIPEGFSLWALGALEVGATLPFGQVAWLRGPGGLLTNLVVVRPRQASPALWGKAWCLLEGHLIGFDLGGLEPFDLGVRLNLPALTGLVLALSKGGLRVLALPEALTLEDTAGQTLPGRIPFGLPVRLRYDGERLGELVFMAFEGVPEPSAFLCYLGALPERRRKRFLLMEEADLGLVTLDAHLHRLCLRPCSEGVVLAHLPGHLCLFGEQGPLFPERLLPFGGSVAFWEVDSKACVGLLDVLEP
;
A
#
# COMPACT_ATOMS: atom_id res chain seq x y z
N MET A 1 -11.76 28.35 -13.00
CA MET A 1 -10.40 28.02 -12.48
C MET A 1 -10.12 26.57 -12.85
N PRO A 2 -8.98 26.23 -13.48
CA PRO A 2 -8.71 24.85 -13.86
C PRO A 2 -8.54 24.01 -12.59
N LEU A 3 -9.20 22.85 -12.55
CA LEU A 3 -9.15 21.87 -11.47
C LEU A 3 -7.67 21.54 -11.16
N LEU A 4 -7.27 21.73 -9.90
CA LEU A 4 -5.99 21.27 -9.37
C LEU A 4 -5.95 19.74 -9.48
N GLN A 5 -5.36 19.22 -10.55
CA GLN A 5 -5.09 17.79 -10.69
C GLN A 5 -3.96 17.40 -9.72
N VAL A 6 -4.08 16.25 -9.08
CA VAL A 6 -3.06 15.70 -8.18
C VAL A 6 -1.86 15.23 -9.02
N PRO A 7 -0.62 15.68 -8.74
CA PRO A 7 0.58 15.21 -9.42
C PRO A 7 0.73 13.70 -9.31
N ARG A 8 0.72 13.01 -10.45
CA ARG A 8 0.91 11.56 -10.53
C ARG A 8 2.35 11.20 -10.13
N PRO A 9 2.56 10.29 -9.16
CA PRO A 9 3.90 9.91 -8.78
C PRO A 9 4.53 9.07 -9.89
N LEU A 10 5.84 9.20 -10.03
CA LEU A 10 6.64 8.36 -10.89
C LEU A 10 7.83 7.83 -10.10
N CYS A 11 7.80 6.53 -9.80
CA CYS A 11 8.91 5.83 -9.18
C CYS A 11 9.84 5.36 -10.29
N LEU A 12 11.09 5.79 -10.26
CA LEU A 12 12.08 5.50 -11.29
C LEU A 12 13.39 5.10 -10.62
N GLY A 13 13.80 3.85 -10.84
CA GLY A 13 15.12 3.35 -10.48
C GLY A 13 16.22 4.00 -11.32
N GLU A 14 17.42 4.10 -10.77
CA GLU A 14 18.58 4.55 -11.55
C GLU A 14 18.77 3.68 -12.80
N GLY A 15 18.90 4.32 -13.97
CA GLY A 15 19.05 3.64 -15.26
C GLY A 15 17.75 3.09 -15.86
N GLN A 16 16.62 3.18 -15.15
CA GLN A 16 15.32 2.75 -15.66
C GLN A 16 14.76 3.78 -16.65
N LEU A 17 14.52 3.37 -17.89
CA LEU A 17 13.84 4.19 -18.89
C LEU A 17 12.34 3.88 -18.91
N VAL A 18 11.50 4.91 -18.80
CA VAL A 18 10.04 4.79 -18.83
C VAL A 18 9.45 5.66 -19.92
N ASP A 19 8.58 5.06 -20.75
CA ASP A 19 7.61 5.79 -21.57
C ASP A 19 6.34 6.04 -20.74
N LEU A 20 6.05 7.31 -20.47
CA LEU A 20 4.92 7.68 -19.63
C LEU A 20 3.55 7.31 -20.22
N GLY A 21 3.42 7.32 -21.54
CA GLY A 21 2.18 6.91 -22.20
C GLY A 21 1.94 5.41 -22.10
N ALA A 22 3.00 4.61 -22.17
CA ALA A 22 2.90 3.17 -21.92
C ALA A 22 2.66 2.88 -20.43
N PHE A 23 3.37 3.56 -19.53
CA PHE A 23 3.33 3.31 -18.09
C PHE A 23 1.98 3.66 -17.45
N TRP A 24 1.33 4.74 -17.89
CA TRP A 24 0.02 5.14 -17.37
C TRP A 24 -1.16 4.71 -18.23
N ASP A 25 -0.93 3.89 -19.26
CA ASP A 25 -1.94 3.52 -20.26
C ASP A 25 -2.66 4.76 -20.85
N GLN A 26 -1.87 5.74 -21.27
CA GLN A 26 -2.33 7.01 -21.83
C GLN A 26 -1.71 7.24 -23.22
N PRO A 27 -2.43 6.93 -24.31
CA PRO A 27 -1.91 7.05 -25.67
C PRO A 27 -1.37 8.44 -26.02
N LEU A 28 -1.96 9.49 -25.44
CA LEU A 28 -1.55 10.88 -25.65
C LEU A 28 -0.14 11.21 -25.13
N PHE A 29 0.40 10.41 -24.22
CA PHE A 29 1.72 10.65 -23.63
C PHE A 29 2.79 9.71 -24.20
N ARG A 30 2.46 8.88 -25.19
CA ARG A 30 3.43 7.96 -25.81
C ARG A 30 4.59 8.75 -26.42
N GLY A 31 5.81 8.28 -26.18
CA GLY A 31 7.04 8.97 -26.59
C GLY A 31 7.51 10.07 -25.63
N LEU A 32 6.83 10.30 -24.49
CA LEU A 32 7.37 11.08 -23.39
C LEU A 32 8.25 10.16 -22.51
N LEU A 33 9.56 10.27 -22.68
CA LEU A 33 10.53 9.36 -22.09
C LEU A 33 11.27 10.02 -20.91
N LEU A 34 11.28 9.33 -19.76
CA LEU A 34 12.01 9.73 -18.56
C LEU A 34 12.98 8.62 -18.14
N LEU A 35 14.24 8.99 -17.89
CA LEU A 35 15.28 8.08 -17.39
C LEU A 35 15.50 8.36 -15.90
N GLY A 36 15.41 7.34 -15.06
CA GLY A 36 15.73 7.47 -13.64
C GLY A 36 17.22 7.73 -13.41
N THR A 37 17.53 8.65 -12.50
CA THR A 37 18.88 9.06 -12.11
C THR A 37 19.01 9.05 -10.58
N LEU A 38 20.22 9.23 -10.06
CA LEU A 38 20.47 9.35 -8.62
C LEU A 38 19.76 10.55 -7.96
N GLU A 39 19.35 11.56 -8.75
CA GLU A 39 18.81 12.83 -8.24
C GLU A 39 17.32 13.04 -8.58
N GLY A 40 16.76 12.20 -9.45
CA GLY A 40 15.38 12.35 -9.94
C GLY A 40 15.17 11.62 -11.26
N ALA A 41 14.49 12.25 -12.21
CA ALA A 41 14.33 11.73 -13.57
C ALA A 41 14.81 12.72 -14.63
N GLN A 42 15.63 12.26 -15.57
CA GLN A 42 16.08 13.04 -16.70
C GLN A 42 15.11 12.91 -17.88
N LEU A 43 14.72 14.03 -18.47
CA LEU A 43 13.90 14.06 -19.69
C LEU A 43 14.72 13.58 -20.89
N GLN A 44 14.35 12.44 -21.48
CA GLN A 44 15.03 11.88 -22.66
C GLN A 44 14.34 12.28 -23.97
N GLN A 45 13.02 12.38 -23.94
CA GLN A 45 12.24 12.71 -25.12
C GLN A 45 10.90 13.32 -24.71
N ILE A 46 10.42 14.28 -25.50
CA ILE A 46 9.08 14.83 -25.38
C ILE A 46 8.41 14.82 -26.76
N PRO A 47 7.14 14.41 -26.89
CA PRO A 47 6.43 14.45 -28.16
C PRO A 47 6.26 15.88 -28.69
N GLU A 48 6.19 16.02 -30.02
CA GLU A 48 6.01 17.32 -30.66
C GLU A 48 4.70 17.99 -30.23
N GLY A 49 4.77 19.30 -29.94
CA GLY A 49 3.62 20.07 -29.45
C GLY A 49 3.37 19.97 -27.95
N PHE A 50 4.18 19.19 -27.22
CA PHE A 50 4.12 19.09 -25.75
C PHE A 50 5.28 19.82 -25.08
N SER A 51 5.06 20.24 -23.84
CA SER A 51 6.11 20.80 -22.99
C SER A 51 5.93 20.32 -21.55
N LEU A 52 7.04 20.01 -20.89
CA LEU A 52 7.08 19.65 -19.48
C LEU A 52 7.65 20.83 -18.69
N TRP A 53 6.95 21.28 -17.67
CA TRP A 53 7.32 22.46 -16.89
C TRP A 53 7.50 22.07 -15.44
N ALA A 54 8.52 22.57 -14.76
CA ALA A 54 8.61 22.52 -13.31
C ALA A 54 8.75 23.96 -12.78
N LEU A 55 9.92 24.35 -12.27
CA LEU A 55 10.20 25.78 -11.98
C LEU A 55 10.36 26.62 -13.26
N GLY A 56 10.56 25.95 -14.40
CA GLY A 56 10.59 26.51 -15.75
C GLY A 56 10.35 25.38 -16.76
N ALA A 57 10.39 25.70 -18.06
CA ALA A 57 10.33 24.68 -19.11
C ALA A 57 11.55 23.74 -18.98
N LEU A 58 11.30 22.43 -18.97
CA LEU A 58 12.33 21.40 -18.97
C LEU A 58 12.68 21.05 -20.41
N GLU A 59 13.95 21.19 -20.76
CA GLU A 59 14.48 20.74 -22.05
C GLU A 59 14.90 19.27 -21.99
N VAL A 60 15.05 18.63 -23.15
CA VAL A 60 15.61 17.29 -23.22
C VAL A 60 17.04 17.32 -22.65
N GLY A 61 17.32 16.39 -21.74
CA GLY A 61 18.55 16.33 -20.94
C GLY A 61 18.42 16.96 -19.54
N ALA A 62 17.38 17.74 -19.27
CA ALA A 62 17.15 18.32 -17.95
C ALA A 62 16.66 17.27 -16.93
N THR A 63 17.13 17.40 -15.69
CA THR A 63 16.70 16.55 -14.57
C THR A 63 15.55 17.21 -13.83
N LEU A 64 14.47 16.47 -13.63
CA LEU A 64 13.40 16.75 -12.69
C LEU A 64 13.78 16.12 -11.32
N PRO A 65 14.15 16.93 -10.32
CA PRO A 65 14.53 16.45 -8.99
C PRO A 65 13.40 15.70 -8.28
N PHE A 66 13.77 14.81 -7.36
CA PHE A 66 12.80 14.14 -6.50
C PHE A 66 11.93 15.12 -5.71
N GLY A 67 10.62 14.85 -5.64
CA GLY A 67 9.65 15.65 -4.90
C GLY A 67 9.23 16.94 -5.60
N GLN A 68 9.84 17.29 -6.74
CA GLN A 68 9.44 18.45 -7.53
C GLN A 68 8.30 18.08 -8.48
N VAL A 69 7.25 18.89 -8.46
CA VAL A 69 6.11 18.73 -9.36
C VAL A 69 6.47 19.28 -10.74
N ALA A 70 6.17 18.50 -11.77
CA ALA A 70 6.19 18.92 -13.15
C ALA A 70 4.79 18.86 -13.77
N TRP A 71 4.51 19.77 -14.70
CA TRP A 71 3.25 19.96 -15.40
C TRP A 71 3.46 19.67 -16.88
N LEU A 72 2.72 18.71 -17.42
CA LEU A 72 2.70 18.40 -18.84
C LEU A 72 1.61 19.24 -19.52
N ARG A 73 2.03 20.04 -20.50
CA ARG A 73 1.15 20.86 -21.33
C ARG A 73 1.21 20.38 -22.78
N GLY A 74 0.06 20.37 -23.44
CA GLY A 74 -0.05 20.16 -24.88
C GLY A 74 -0.73 21.34 -25.57
N PRO A 75 -1.10 21.20 -26.86
CA PRO A 75 -1.70 22.29 -27.65
C PRO A 75 -3.01 22.84 -27.08
N GLY A 76 -3.76 22.03 -26.33
CA GLY A 76 -5.01 22.40 -25.67
C GLY A 76 -4.87 22.93 -24.24
N GLY A 77 -3.64 23.09 -23.73
CA GLY A 77 -3.38 23.57 -22.36
C GLY A 77 -2.77 22.50 -21.44
N LEU A 78 -3.02 22.64 -20.13
CA LEU A 78 -2.52 21.71 -19.12
C LEU A 78 -3.22 20.35 -19.25
N LEU A 79 -2.43 19.28 -19.40
CA LEU A 79 -2.95 17.92 -19.57
C LEU A 79 -2.90 17.13 -18.25
N THR A 80 -1.74 17.14 -17.60
CA THR A 80 -1.53 16.46 -16.32
C THR A 80 -0.32 17.03 -15.59
N ASN A 81 -0.05 16.52 -14.39
CA ASN A 81 1.13 16.81 -13.62
C ASN A 81 1.68 15.54 -12.98
N LEU A 82 2.96 15.57 -12.65
CA LEU A 82 3.70 14.43 -12.13
C LEU A 82 4.76 14.84 -11.12
N VAL A 83 5.18 13.91 -10.29
CA VAL A 83 6.29 14.11 -9.34
C VAL A 83 7.16 12.86 -9.31
N VAL A 84 8.47 13.03 -9.48
CA VAL A 84 9.40 11.89 -9.39
C VAL A 84 9.67 11.61 -7.91
N VAL A 85 9.59 10.35 -7.51
CA VAL A 85 9.84 9.91 -6.13
C VAL A 85 10.95 8.88 -6.09
N ARG A 86 11.73 8.89 -4.99
CA ARG A 86 12.82 7.93 -4.80
C ARG A 86 12.26 6.50 -4.77
N PRO A 87 12.91 5.53 -5.44
CA PRO A 87 12.70 4.11 -5.16
C PRO A 87 12.99 3.86 -3.69
N ARG A 88 12.02 3.33 -2.95
CA ARG A 88 12.22 2.98 -1.54
C ARG A 88 12.31 1.47 -1.41
N GLN A 89 13.36 0.98 -0.74
CA GLN A 89 13.34 -0.37 -0.20
C GLN A 89 12.16 -0.47 0.79
N ALA A 90 11.31 -1.47 0.59
CA ALA A 90 10.19 -1.72 1.48
C ALA A 90 10.71 -2.04 2.89
N SER A 91 10.20 -1.33 3.90
CA SER A 91 10.47 -1.64 5.31
C SER A 91 9.16 -1.70 6.10
N PRO A 92 9.09 -2.49 7.19
CA PRO A 92 7.99 -2.57 8.16
C PRO A 92 7.36 -1.23 8.59
N ALA A 93 8.11 -0.12 8.52
CA ALA A 93 7.69 1.20 8.96
C ALA A 93 7.00 2.05 7.87
N LEU A 94 6.93 1.58 6.61
CA LEU A 94 6.56 2.40 5.45
C LEU A 94 5.65 1.65 4.45
N TRP A 95 4.49 1.17 4.91
CA TRP A 95 3.60 0.28 4.13
C TRP A 95 2.66 1.00 3.15
N GLY A 96 2.85 2.31 3.00
CA GLY A 96 2.12 3.13 2.06
C GLY A 96 2.24 4.60 2.44
N LYS A 97 2.26 5.47 1.43
CA LYS A 97 2.04 6.90 1.64
C LYS A 97 0.65 7.25 1.19
N ALA A 98 0.03 8.15 1.92
CA ALA A 98 -1.21 8.75 1.53
C ALA A 98 -0.98 10.24 1.36
N TRP A 99 -1.77 10.82 0.47
CA TRP A 99 -1.76 12.24 0.23
C TRP A 99 -3.17 12.75 0.41
N CYS A 100 -3.29 13.85 1.14
CA CYS A 100 -4.51 14.59 1.26
C CYS A 100 -4.30 15.97 0.67
N LEU A 101 -5.19 16.40 -0.23
CA LEU A 101 -5.28 17.77 -0.69
C LEU A 101 -6.39 18.46 0.11
N LEU A 102 -6.00 19.35 1.02
CA LEU A 102 -6.93 20.16 1.81
C LEU A 102 -6.63 21.61 1.57
N GLU A 103 -7.65 22.37 1.18
CA GLU A 103 -7.54 23.82 0.96
C GLU A 103 -6.37 24.22 0.02
N GLY A 104 -5.98 23.33 -0.91
CA GLY A 104 -4.86 23.56 -1.85
C GLY A 104 -3.48 23.12 -1.34
N HIS A 105 -3.38 22.57 -0.14
CA HIS A 105 -2.14 22.01 0.42
C HIS A 105 -2.08 20.49 0.25
N LEU A 106 -0.98 19.99 -0.33
CA LEU A 106 -0.70 18.57 -0.41
C LEU A 106 -0.01 18.10 0.88
N ILE A 107 -0.73 17.37 1.71
CA ILE A 107 -0.25 16.80 2.96
C ILE A 107 0.10 15.34 2.71
N GLY A 108 1.39 15.00 2.77
CA GLY A 108 1.86 13.62 2.73
C GLY A 108 1.93 13.03 4.13
N PHE A 109 1.40 11.83 4.31
CA PHE A 109 1.49 11.11 5.59
C PHE A 109 1.72 9.62 5.36
N ASP A 110 2.37 8.99 6.33
CA ASP A 110 2.59 7.55 6.31
C ASP A 110 1.32 6.85 6.82
N LEU A 111 0.90 5.81 6.11
CA LEU A 111 -0.26 4.99 6.49
C LEU A 111 0.01 4.16 7.76
N GLY A 112 1.29 4.02 8.15
CA GLY A 112 1.71 3.13 9.23
C GLY A 112 1.62 1.66 8.83
N GLY A 113 1.75 0.76 9.80
CA GLY A 113 1.54 -0.69 9.60
C GLY A 113 0.05 -1.05 9.45
N LEU A 114 -0.31 -2.31 9.72
CA LEU A 114 -1.67 -2.86 9.56
C LEU A 114 -2.71 -2.36 10.56
N GLU A 115 -2.32 -1.54 11.53
CA GLU A 115 -3.24 -1.12 12.58
C GLU A 115 -4.21 -0.06 12.05
N PRO A 116 -5.51 -0.15 12.41
CA PRO A 116 -6.45 0.92 12.18
C PRO A 116 -5.93 2.25 12.73
N PHE A 117 -6.17 3.33 12.00
CA PHE A 117 -5.80 4.67 12.43
C PHE A 117 -6.93 5.65 12.18
N ASP A 118 -7.05 6.63 13.07
CA ASP A 118 -7.93 7.78 12.88
C ASP A 118 -7.22 8.83 12.02
N LEU A 119 -7.80 9.14 10.87
CA LEU A 119 -7.21 10.08 9.92
C LEU A 119 -7.18 11.51 10.47
N GLY A 120 -8.24 11.94 11.15
CA GLY A 120 -8.32 13.28 11.74
C GLY A 120 -7.29 13.48 12.83
N VAL A 121 -7.10 12.49 13.71
CA VAL A 121 -6.04 12.55 14.73
C VAL A 121 -4.66 12.58 14.09
N ARG A 122 -4.41 11.73 13.08
CA ARG A 122 -3.09 11.64 12.43
C ARG A 122 -2.71 12.91 11.67
N LEU A 123 -3.68 13.56 11.03
CA LEU A 123 -3.45 14.83 10.33
C LEU A 123 -3.62 16.06 11.21
N ASN A 124 -4.00 15.89 12.48
CA ASN A 124 -4.40 16.97 13.38
C ASN A 124 -5.52 17.85 12.79
N LEU A 125 -6.57 17.21 12.26
CA LEU A 125 -7.72 17.83 11.59
C LEU A 125 -9.03 17.42 12.27
N PRO A 126 -9.64 18.30 13.08
CA PRO A 126 -10.87 18.01 13.81
C PRO A 126 -12.03 17.56 12.93
N ALA A 127 -12.19 18.16 11.74
CA ALA A 127 -13.28 17.82 10.79
C ALA A 127 -13.23 16.37 10.27
N LEU A 128 -12.08 15.70 10.39
CA LEU A 128 -11.89 14.30 10.00
C LEU A 128 -11.82 13.34 11.20
N THR A 129 -11.92 13.86 12.42
CA THR A 129 -11.81 13.02 13.64
C THR A 129 -12.97 12.02 13.68
N GLY A 130 -12.65 10.75 13.94
CA GLY A 130 -13.59 9.64 13.87
C GLY A 130 -13.64 8.95 12.50
N LEU A 131 -12.95 9.47 11.47
CA LEU A 131 -12.71 8.73 10.23
C LEU A 131 -11.61 7.68 10.47
N VAL A 132 -12.04 6.47 10.83
CA VAL A 132 -11.12 5.36 11.13
C VAL A 132 -10.92 4.53 9.88
N LEU A 133 -9.66 4.40 9.47
CA LEU A 133 -9.25 3.70 8.26
C LEU A 133 -8.32 2.54 8.61
N ALA A 134 -8.37 1.48 7.81
CA ALA A 134 -7.40 0.39 7.84
C ALA A 134 -6.94 0.05 6.43
N LEU A 135 -5.69 -0.40 6.29
CA LEU A 135 -5.19 -0.97 5.04
C LEU A 135 -6.01 -2.21 4.67
N SER A 136 -6.42 -2.31 3.41
CA SER A 136 -7.15 -3.47 2.87
C SER A 136 -6.72 -3.79 1.44
N LYS A 137 -7.08 -4.97 0.92
CA LYS A 137 -6.82 -5.33 -0.50
C LYS A 137 -7.31 -4.24 -1.46
N GLY A 138 -6.37 -3.63 -2.19
CA GLY A 138 -6.63 -2.64 -3.23
C GLY A 138 -7.18 -1.29 -2.72
N GLY A 139 -6.94 -0.91 -1.46
CA GLY A 139 -7.27 0.42 -0.95
C GLY A 139 -7.23 0.54 0.57
N LEU A 140 -7.94 1.52 1.10
CA LEU A 140 -8.27 1.60 2.51
C LEU A 140 -9.72 1.21 2.74
N ARG A 141 -9.96 0.43 3.79
CA ARG A 141 -11.29 0.17 4.31
C ARG A 141 -11.65 1.24 5.33
N VAL A 142 -12.88 1.73 5.25
CA VAL A 142 -13.44 2.66 6.23
C VAL A 142 -14.10 1.82 7.32
N LEU A 143 -13.58 1.92 8.54
CA LEU A 143 -14.08 1.20 9.71
C LEU A 143 -15.08 2.05 10.50
N ALA A 144 -14.91 3.36 10.49
CA ALA A 144 -15.87 4.31 11.02
C ALA A 144 -15.83 5.59 10.17
N LEU A 145 -17.01 6.18 9.96
CA LEU A 145 -17.20 7.42 9.23
C LEU A 145 -18.03 8.36 10.10
N PRO A 146 -17.57 9.58 10.41
CA PRO A 146 -18.37 10.57 11.14
C PRO A 146 -19.64 10.93 10.35
N GLU A 147 -20.78 11.15 11.03
CA GLU A 147 -22.07 11.42 10.37
C GLU A 147 -22.04 12.67 9.47
N ALA A 148 -21.31 13.70 9.90
CA ALA A 148 -21.11 14.93 9.13
C ALA A 148 -20.22 14.73 7.90
N LEU A 149 -19.46 13.64 7.81
CA LEU A 149 -18.49 13.40 6.75
C LEU A 149 -19.05 12.49 5.66
N THR A 150 -18.95 12.93 4.42
CA THR A 150 -19.27 12.12 3.23
C THR A 150 -18.02 11.91 2.38
N LEU A 151 -17.85 10.68 1.89
CA LEU A 151 -16.81 10.29 0.95
C LEU A 151 -17.44 10.08 -0.42
N GLU A 152 -16.98 10.79 -1.45
CA GLU A 152 -17.50 10.67 -2.81
C GLU A 152 -16.38 10.32 -3.79
N ASP A 153 -16.69 9.53 -4.82
CA ASP A 153 -15.77 9.34 -5.94
C ASP A 153 -15.74 10.58 -6.87
N THR A 154 -14.95 10.50 -7.95
CA THR A 154 -14.87 11.59 -8.93
C THR A 154 -16.18 11.84 -9.70
N ALA A 155 -17.07 10.85 -9.76
CA ALA A 155 -18.39 10.94 -10.37
C ALA A 155 -19.47 11.48 -9.41
N GLY A 156 -19.13 11.69 -8.13
CA GLY A 156 -20.05 12.18 -7.10
C GLY A 156 -20.89 11.08 -6.45
N GLN A 157 -20.55 9.80 -6.65
CA GLN A 157 -21.19 8.71 -5.92
C GLN A 157 -20.57 8.54 -4.54
N THR A 158 -21.43 8.38 -3.54
CA THR A 158 -21.00 8.09 -2.18
C THR A 158 -20.33 6.72 -2.11
N LEU A 159 -19.15 6.65 -1.48
CA LEU A 159 -18.37 5.43 -1.33
C LEU A 159 -18.75 4.68 -0.05
N PRO A 160 -19.27 3.45 -0.12
CA PRO A 160 -19.88 2.75 1.02
C PRO A 160 -18.86 1.97 1.87
N GLY A 161 -17.68 2.54 2.10
CA GLY A 161 -16.74 1.98 3.08
C GLY A 161 -15.43 1.44 2.52
N ARG A 162 -15.09 1.76 1.28
CA ARG A 162 -13.75 1.49 0.72
C ARG A 162 -13.26 2.67 -0.12
N ILE A 163 -12.00 3.01 0.07
CA ILE A 163 -11.28 4.02 -0.68
C ILE A 163 -10.21 3.32 -1.53
N PRO A 164 -10.40 3.18 -2.84
CA PRO A 164 -9.44 2.50 -3.70
C PRO A 164 -8.12 3.27 -3.84
N PHE A 165 -7.02 2.53 -4.04
CA PHE A 165 -5.73 3.15 -4.33
C PHE A 165 -5.72 3.84 -5.70
N GLY A 166 -4.92 4.91 -5.80
CA GLY A 166 -4.72 5.68 -7.03
C GLY A 166 -5.92 6.53 -7.45
N LEU A 167 -7.05 6.41 -6.75
CA LEU A 167 -8.28 7.13 -7.06
C LEU A 167 -8.52 8.27 -6.06
N PRO A 168 -8.77 9.50 -6.54
CA PRO A 168 -9.16 10.60 -5.69
C PRO A 168 -10.58 10.41 -5.14
N VAL A 169 -10.70 10.58 -3.84
CA VAL A 169 -11.95 10.60 -3.09
C VAL A 169 -12.19 12.00 -2.56
N ARG A 170 -13.34 12.58 -2.88
CA ARG A 170 -13.75 13.89 -2.37
C ARG A 170 -14.26 13.74 -0.95
N LEU A 171 -13.74 14.60 -0.08
CA LEU A 171 -14.18 14.76 1.29
C LEU A 171 -15.20 15.89 1.37
N ARG A 172 -16.38 15.61 1.94
CA ARG A 172 -17.35 16.64 2.30
C ARG A 172 -17.68 16.61 3.77
N TYR A 173 -17.77 17.77 4.40
CA TYR A 173 -18.17 17.93 5.80
C TYR A 173 -19.41 18.83 5.85
N ASP A 174 -20.51 18.35 6.44
CA ASP A 174 -21.82 19.03 6.48
C ASP A 174 -22.29 19.55 5.11
N GLY A 175 -22.00 18.78 4.06
CA GLY A 175 -22.37 19.14 2.69
C GLY A 175 -21.42 20.12 2.00
N GLU A 176 -20.40 20.66 2.66
CA GLU A 176 -19.37 21.50 2.04
C GLU A 176 -18.14 20.70 1.61
N ARG A 177 -17.43 21.13 0.55
CA ARG A 177 -16.21 20.45 0.09
C ARG A 177 -15.05 20.78 1.02
N LEU A 178 -14.52 19.77 1.69
CA LEU A 178 -13.35 19.90 2.56
C LEU A 178 -12.04 19.70 1.77
N GLY A 179 -12.04 18.78 0.80
CA GLY A 179 -10.87 18.52 -0.04
C GLY A 179 -10.93 17.19 -0.77
N GLU A 180 -9.76 16.64 -1.10
CA GLU A 180 -9.60 15.36 -1.79
C GLU A 180 -8.55 14.50 -1.08
N LEU A 181 -8.83 13.21 -0.98
CA LEU A 181 -7.90 12.19 -0.51
C LEU A 181 -7.47 11.32 -1.68
N VAL A 182 -6.16 11.15 -1.86
CA VAL A 182 -5.60 10.16 -2.77
C VAL A 182 -4.67 9.26 -1.98
N PHE A 183 -5.04 7.99 -1.90
CA PHE A 183 -4.21 6.97 -1.31
C PHE A 183 -3.44 6.29 -2.43
N MET A 184 -2.13 6.24 -2.39
CA MET A 184 -1.38 5.43 -3.36
C MET A 184 -0.60 4.37 -2.62
N ALA A 185 -0.90 3.12 -2.93
CA ALA A 185 -0.02 2.02 -2.59
C ALA A 185 1.35 2.30 -3.22
N PHE A 186 2.43 2.07 -2.48
CA PHE A 186 3.71 1.85 -3.14
C PHE A 186 3.62 0.56 -3.95
N GLU A 187 4.35 0.46 -5.06
CA GLU A 187 4.54 -0.84 -5.71
C GLU A 187 5.06 -1.84 -4.67
N GLY A 188 4.41 -3.00 -4.60
CA GLY A 188 4.72 -4.03 -3.63
C GLY A 188 4.10 -3.85 -2.25
N VAL A 189 2.93 -3.20 -2.09
CA VAL A 189 2.09 -3.39 -0.88
C VAL A 189 1.78 -4.88 -0.75
N PRO A 190 2.36 -5.57 0.22
CA PRO A 190 2.02 -6.97 0.45
C PRO A 190 0.67 -7.11 1.13
N GLU A 191 -0.07 -8.16 0.80
CA GLU A 191 -1.30 -8.53 1.51
C GLU A 191 -0.93 -9.25 2.82
N PRO A 192 -1.36 -8.80 4.01
CA PRO A 192 -1.12 -9.54 5.26
C PRO A 192 -1.84 -10.87 5.24
N SER A 193 -1.09 -11.95 5.10
CA SER A 193 -1.69 -13.28 4.98
C SER A 193 -1.75 -14.03 6.31
N ALA A 194 -1.03 -13.62 7.38
CA ALA A 194 -1.08 -14.36 8.64
C ALA A 194 -0.67 -13.57 9.91
N PHE A 195 -1.37 -13.85 11.01
CA PHE A 195 -1.09 -13.40 12.37
C PHE A 195 -0.76 -14.59 13.26
N LEU A 196 0.41 -14.54 13.90
CA LEU A 196 0.85 -15.56 14.83
C LEU A 196 0.68 -15.09 16.28
N CYS A 197 -0.10 -15.84 17.06
CA CYS A 197 -0.16 -15.73 18.51
C CYS A 197 0.58 -16.91 19.15
N TYR A 198 1.76 -16.67 19.72
CA TYR A 198 2.50 -17.67 20.48
C TYR A 198 2.00 -17.73 21.94
N LEU A 199 1.84 -18.95 22.47
CA LEU A 199 1.33 -19.18 23.84
C LEU A 199 2.44 -19.48 24.85
N GLY A 200 3.70 -19.61 24.40
CA GLY A 200 4.81 -19.94 25.30
C GLY A 200 5.26 -18.79 26.21
N ALA A 201 6.24 -19.11 27.06
CA ALA A 201 6.55 -18.38 28.29
C ALA A 201 7.06 -16.94 28.08
N LEU A 202 7.70 -16.63 26.95
CA LEU A 202 8.37 -15.34 26.69
C LEU A 202 7.41 -14.26 26.15
N PRO A 203 7.04 -13.23 26.95
CA PRO A 203 6.04 -12.21 26.58
C PRO A 203 6.30 -11.49 25.26
N GLU A 204 7.56 -11.15 24.98
CA GLU A 204 8.02 -10.44 23.79
C GLU A 204 7.89 -11.24 22.48
N ARG A 205 7.62 -12.55 22.56
CA ARG A 205 7.41 -13.43 21.40
C ARG A 205 5.94 -13.81 21.17
N ARG A 206 5.04 -13.38 22.06
CA ARG A 206 3.64 -13.87 22.12
C ARG A 206 2.75 -13.45 20.96
N ARG A 207 3.04 -12.35 20.27
CA ARG A 207 2.19 -11.85 19.17
C ARG A 207 3.06 -11.27 18.08
N LYS A 208 2.97 -11.85 16.89
CA LYS A 208 3.69 -11.36 15.72
C LYS A 208 2.77 -11.39 14.50
N ARG A 209 2.63 -10.25 13.84
CA ARG A 209 1.93 -10.16 12.55
C ARG A 209 2.95 -10.33 11.45
N PHE A 210 2.66 -11.20 10.49
CA PHE A 210 3.54 -11.47 9.38
C PHE A 210 2.86 -11.23 8.06
N LEU A 211 3.71 -10.96 7.10
CA LEU A 211 3.35 -10.55 5.78
C LEU A 211 4.04 -11.52 4.84
N LEU A 212 3.26 -12.45 4.28
CA LEU A 212 3.80 -13.49 3.42
C LEU A 212 3.68 -13.01 1.97
N MET A 213 4.80 -12.62 1.37
CA MET A 213 4.88 -12.23 -0.05
C MET A 213 5.32 -13.35 -0.97
N GLU A 214 6.06 -14.28 -0.39
CA GLU A 214 6.59 -15.46 -1.01
C GLU A 214 6.55 -16.59 0.01
N GLU A 215 6.94 -17.78 -0.41
CA GLU A 215 7.12 -18.88 0.53
C GLU A 215 8.18 -18.51 1.58
N ALA A 216 7.81 -18.59 2.84
CA ALA A 216 8.67 -18.17 3.95
C ALA A 216 8.75 -19.22 5.04
N ASP A 217 9.97 -19.44 5.54
CA ASP A 217 10.24 -20.20 6.77
C ASP A 217 9.93 -19.30 7.98
N LEU A 218 8.91 -19.67 8.75
CA LEU A 218 8.49 -18.91 9.91
C LEU A 218 9.57 -18.83 10.99
N GLY A 219 10.45 -19.83 11.14
CA GLY A 219 11.55 -19.75 12.09
C GLY A 219 12.55 -18.65 11.75
N LEU A 220 12.83 -18.45 10.45
CA LEU A 220 13.68 -17.36 9.99
C LEU A 220 13.00 -15.99 10.15
N VAL A 221 11.73 -15.89 9.77
CA VAL A 221 10.96 -14.62 9.86
C VAL A 221 10.75 -14.20 11.32
N THR A 222 10.50 -15.16 12.21
CA THR A 222 10.22 -14.90 13.62
C THR A 222 11.49 -14.85 14.48
N LEU A 223 12.64 -15.30 13.97
CA LEU A 223 13.83 -15.63 14.75
C LEU A 223 13.53 -16.62 15.89
N ASP A 224 12.58 -17.54 15.66
CA ASP A 224 12.19 -18.59 16.61
C ASP A 224 12.62 -19.97 16.11
N ALA A 225 13.60 -20.55 16.78
CA ALA A 225 14.13 -21.87 16.48
C ALA A 225 13.05 -22.97 16.47
N HIS A 226 11.99 -22.84 17.27
CA HIS A 226 10.91 -23.83 17.30
C HIS A 226 10.07 -23.85 16.01
N LEU A 227 10.07 -22.77 15.24
CA LEU A 227 9.32 -22.66 13.98
C LEU A 227 10.20 -22.89 12.75
N HIS A 228 11.49 -23.19 12.92
CA HIS A 228 12.39 -23.44 11.79
C HIS A 228 11.84 -24.54 10.89
N ARG A 229 11.87 -24.25 9.59
CA ARG A 229 11.35 -25.05 8.49
C ARG A 229 9.83 -25.11 8.40
N LEU A 230 9.07 -24.44 9.27
CA LEU A 230 7.62 -24.28 9.04
C LEU A 230 7.42 -23.29 7.90
N CYS A 231 7.18 -23.81 6.69
CA CYS A 231 7.08 -22.98 5.49
C CYS A 231 5.62 -22.71 5.15
N LEU A 232 5.31 -21.43 4.96
CA LEU A 232 4.01 -20.95 4.52
C LEU A 232 4.15 -20.23 3.19
N ARG A 233 3.28 -20.53 2.23
CA ARG A 233 3.25 -19.89 0.90
C ARG A 233 1.93 -19.15 0.71
N PRO A 234 1.94 -17.85 0.40
CA PRO A 234 0.72 -17.09 0.19
C PRO A 234 -0.01 -17.55 -1.09
N CYS A 235 -1.34 -17.43 -1.12
CA CYS A 235 -2.15 -17.61 -2.32
C CYS A 235 -3.37 -16.66 -2.32
N SER A 236 -4.17 -16.69 -3.39
CA SER A 236 -5.33 -15.80 -3.55
C SER A 236 -6.49 -16.07 -2.58
N GLU A 237 -6.50 -17.21 -1.90
CA GLU A 237 -7.57 -17.66 -1.00
C GLU A 237 -7.12 -17.79 0.46
N GLY A 238 -5.85 -17.50 0.77
CA GLY A 238 -5.27 -17.64 2.10
C GLY A 238 -3.79 -17.97 2.04
N VAL A 239 -3.39 -19.00 2.79
CA VAL A 239 -2.00 -19.46 2.90
C VAL A 239 -1.93 -20.97 2.75
N VAL A 240 -1.01 -21.46 1.92
CA VAL A 240 -0.70 -22.88 1.80
C VAL A 240 0.40 -23.25 2.78
N LEU A 241 0.20 -24.34 3.53
CA LEU A 241 1.23 -24.94 4.37
C LEU A 241 2.23 -25.71 3.48
N ALA A 242 3.32 -25.07 3.04
CA ALA A 242 4.30 -25.66 2.12
C ALA A 242 5.19 -26.72 2.81
N HIS A 243 5.54 -26.51 4.08
CA HIS A 243 6.31 -27.49 4.85
C HIS A 243 5.90 -27.50 6.32
N LEU A 244 5.89 -28.70 6.91
CA LEU A 244 5.66 -28.91 8.33
C LEU A 244 6.88 -29.64 8.93
N PRO A 245 7.63 -29.04 9.86
CA PRO A 245 8.71 -29.74 10.53
C PRO A 245 8.19 -30.87 11.42
N GLY A 246 8.94 -31.97 11.51
CA GLY A 246 8.48 -33.21 12.14
C GLY A 246 8.23 -33.15 13.65
N HIS A 247 8.73 -32.12 14.34
CA HIS A 247 8.48 -31.90 15.77
C HIS A 247 7.19 -31.11 16.05
N LEU A 248 6.50 -30.62 15.02
CA LEU A 248 5.24 -29.89 15.13
C LEU A 248 4.08 -30.63 14.44
N CYS A 249 2.90 -30.47 15.00
CA CYS A 249 1.62 -30.79 14.38
C CYS A 249 0.75 -29.53 14.35
N LEU A 250 0.04 -29.31 13.23
CA LEU A 250 -0.94 -28.24 13.12
C LEU A 250 -2.34 -28.84 13.16
N PHE A 251 -3.25 -28.19 13.88
CA PHE A 251 -4.66 -28.56 13.95
C PHE A 251 -5.52 -27.37 13.54
N GLY A 252 -6.35 -27.56 12.53
CA GLY A 252 -7.45 -26.65 12.19
C GLY A 252 -8.78 -27.16 12.76
N GLU A 253 -9.87 -26.49 12.44
CA GLU A 253 -11.22 -26.87 12.90
C GLU A 253 -11.63 -28.29 12.49
N GLN A 254 -11.13 -28.76 11.35
CA GLN A 254 -11.44 -30.08 10.78
C GLN A 254 -10.41 -31.16 11.17
N GLY A 255 -9.48 -30.87 12.09
CA GLY A 255 -8.47 -31.81 12.57
C GLY A 255 -7.06 -31.51 12.06
N PRO A 256 -6.18 -32.54 11.97
CA PRO A 256 -4.76 -32.34 11.67
C PRO A 256 -4.55 -31.85 10.24
N LEU A 257 -3.56 -30.96 10.10
CA LEU A 257 -3.17 -30.35 8.84
C LEU A 257 -1.86 -30.96 8.34
N PHE A 258 -1.78 -31.11 7.02
CA PHE A 258 -0.64 -31.70 6.33
C PHE A 258 -0.09 -30.71 5.29
N PRO A 259 1.15 -30.88 4.83
CA PRO A 259 1.68 -30.06 3.74
C PRO A 259 0.76 -30.00 2.51
N GLU A 260 0.86 -28.91 1.76
CA GLU A 260 0.01 -28.52 0.63
C GLU A 260 -1.46 -28.23 0.99
N ARG A 261 -1.81 -28.18 2.28
CA ARG A 261 -3.15 -27.78 2.71
C ARG A 261 -3.32 -26.27 2.68
N LEU A 262 -4.44 -25.82 2.11
CA LEU A 262 -4.89 -24.43 2.19
C LEU A 262 -5.45 -24.12 3.57
N LEU A 263 -4.95 -23.03 4.16
CA LEU A 263 -5.48 -22.34 5.31
C LEU A 263 -6.24 -21.12 4.78
N PRO A 264 -7.58 -21.13 4.76
CA PRO A 264 -8.36 -20.05 4.17
C PRO A 264 -8.25 -18.78 5.01
N PHE A 265 -8.45 -17.63 4.37
CA PHE A 265 -8.63 -16.37 5.09
C PHE A 265 -9.70 -16.48 6.19
N GLY A 266 -9.47 -15.81 7.32
CA GLY A 266 -10.31 -15.88 8.51
C GLY A 266 -10.15 -17.16 9.34
N GLY A 267 -9.38 -18.14 8.83
CA GLY A 267 -9.15 -19.42 9.51
C GLY A 267 -8.07 -19.33 10.59
N SER A 268 -8.20 -20.16 11.62
CA SER A 268 -7.22 -20.28 12.71
C SER A 268 -6.67 -21.69 12.81
N VAL A 269 -5.38 -21.82 13.09
CA VAL A 269 -4.71 -23.12 13.31
C VAL A 269 -3.88 -23.11 14.57
N ALA A 270 -3.91 -24.22 15.32
CA ALA A 270 -3.12 -24.39 16.53
C ALA A 270 -1.85 -25.21 16.26
N PHE A 271 -0.74 -24.79 16.86
CA PHE A 271 0.54 -25.50 16.85
C PHE A 271 0.69 -26.35 18.09
N TRP A 272 1.03 -27.62 17.88
CA TRP A 272 1.28 -28.57 18.95
C TRP A 272 2.65 -29.19 18.76
N GLU A 273 3.43 -29.27 19.84
CA GLU A 273 4.69 -29.99 19.82
C GLU A 273 4.43 -31.49 20.02
N VAL A 274 5.06 -32.32 19.17
CA VAL A 274 4.78 -33.77 19.14
C VAL A 274 5.19 -34.45 20.44
N ASP A 275 6.38 -34.14 20.95
CA ASP A 275 6.96 -34.81 22.11
C ASP A 275 6.27 -34.42 23.42
N SER A 276 6.07 -33.11 23.63
CA SER A 276 5.49 -32.58 24.86
C SER A 276 3.95 -32.57 24.86
N LYS A 277 3.33 -32.68 23.67
CA LYS A 277 1.89 -32.47 23.43
C LYS A 277 1.41 -31.09 23.92
N ALA A 278 2.31 -30.13 24.05
CA ALA A 278 1.95 -28.79 24.45
C ALA A 278 1.45 -28.00 23.23
N CYS A 279 0.36 -27.24 23.41
CA CYS A 279 -0.02 -26.20 22.47
C CYS A 279 0.97 -25.04 22.61
N VAL A 280 1.71 -24.75 21.54
CA VAL A 280 2.78 -23.73 21.55
C VAL A 280 2.33 -22.41 20.92
N GLY A 281 1.24 -22.41 20.15
CA GLY A 281 0.66 -21.19 19.60
C GLY A 281 -0.56 -21.39 18.73
N LEU A 282 -1.03 -20.28 18.17
CA LEU A 282 -2.10 -20.16 17.19
C LEU A 282 -1.60 -19.30 16.02
N LEU A 283 -2.02 -19.63 14.80
CA LEU A 283 -1.84 -18.83 13.60
C LEU A 283 -3.21 -18.57 13.00
N ASP A 284 -3.58 -17.30 12.97
CA ASP A 284 -4.78 -16.80 12.32
C ASP A 284 -4.39 -16.32 10.93
N VAL A 285 -5.01 -16.86 9.89
CA VAL A 285 -4.88 -16.34 8.53
C VAL A 285 -5.77 -15.12 8.45
N LEU A 286 -5.16 -13.94 8.42
CA LEU A 286 -5.92 -12.70 8.44
C LEU A 286 -6.64 -12.52 7.11
N GLU A 287 -7.93 -12.22 7.17
CA GLU A 287 -8.63 -11.67 6.01
C GLU A 287 -7.97 -10.35 5.59
N PRO A 288 -7.82 -10.10 4.27
CA PRO A 288 -7.17 -8.90 3.76
C PRO A 288 -8.02 -7.62 3.87
#